data_AF-A0A9E2QWW9-F1
#
_entry.id   AF-A0A9E2QWW9-F1
#
_cell.length_a   1.000
_cell.length_b   1.000
_cell.length_c   1.000
_cell.angle_alpha   90.00
_cell.angle_beta   90.00
_cell.angle_gamma   90.00
#
_symmetry.space_group_name_H-M   'P 1'
#
loop_
_entity.id
_entity.type
_entity.pdbx_description
1 polymer ?
#
loop_
_entity_poly.entity_id
_entity_poly.type
_entity_poly.pdbx_seq_one_letter_code
_entity_poly.pdbx_strand_id
1 'polypeptide(L)' 'MPFRWHVIPSIDPDGLALNDGWLATPGDFRAYARGFFRPAFADQAEYSFPLQAGAYRFERVAPETRAWMSVIDRL' A
#
# COMPACT_ATOMS: atom_id res chain seq x y z
N MET A 1 -1.12 22.58 -23.46
CA MET A 1 -1.19 21.12 -23.68
C MET A 1 -2.18 20.56 -22.66
N PRO A 2 -3.17 19.73 -23.03
CA PRO A 2 -4.05 19.12 -22.04
C PRO A 2 -3.26 18.09 -21.23
N PHE A 3 -3.36 18.16 -19.92
CA PHE A 3 -2.78 17.16 -19.01
C PHE A 3 -3.75 15.99 -18.87
N ARG A 4 -3.20 14.78 -18.74
CA ARG A 4 -3.95 13.56 -18.42
C ARG A 4 -3.46 13.02 -17.09
N TRP A 5 -4.38 12.71 -16.20
CA TRP A 5 -4.11 12.17 -14.87
C TRP A 5 -4.71 10.77 -14.75
N HIS A 6 -3.93 9.84 -14.21
CA HIS A 6 -4.36 8.48 -13.88
C HIS A 6 -4.32 8.33 -12.36
N VAL A 7 -5.38 7.77 -11.77
CA VAL A 7 -5.54 7.67 -10.32
C VAL A 7 -5.90 6.23 -9.96
N ILE A 8 -5.19 5.67 -8.99
CA ILE A 8 -5.53 4.40 -8.33
C ILE A 8 -6.10 4.77 -6.96
N PRO A 9 -7.40 4.54 -6.69
CA PRO A 9 -8.02 4.98 -5.43
C PRO A 9 -7.45 4.30 -4.18
N SER A 10 -7.00 3.04 -4.30
CA SER A 10 -6.28 2.32 -3.25
C SER A 10 -5.31 1.34 -3.89
N ILE A 11 -4.07 1.32 -3.40
CA ILE A 11 -3.04 0.34 -3.76
C ILE A 11 -3.06 -0.88 -2.85
N ASP A 12 -3.86 -0.88 -1.78
CA ASP A 12 -4.00 -1.96 -0.80
C ASP A 12 -5.48 -2.06 -0.36
N PRO A 13 -6.35 -2.71 -1.16
CA PRO A 13 -7.76 -2.84 -0.84
C PRO A 13 -8.00 -3.75 0.37
N ASP A 14 -7.15 -4.75 0.59
CA ASP A 14 -7.28 -5.69 1.70
C ASP A 14 -6.90 -5.02 3.03
N GLY A 15 -5.80 -4.27 3.05
CA GLY A 15 -5.40 -3.46 4.20
C GLY A 15 -6.42 -2.38 4.53
N LEU A 16 -7.09 -1.81 3.51
CA LEU A 16 -8.18 -0.86 3.72
C LEU A 16 -9.38 -1.52 4.42
N ALA A 17 -9.82 -2.69 3.97
CA ALA A 17 -10.92 -3.43 4.59
C ALA A 17 -10.61 -3.86 6.02
N LEU A 18 -9.37 -4.30 6.30
CA LEU A 18 -8.92 -4.65 7.64
C LEU A 18 -8.85 -3.43 8.59
N ASN A 19 -8.85 -2.22 8.03
CA ASN A 19 -8.89 -0.96 8.76
C ASN A 19 -10.31 -0.39 8.95
N ASP A 20 -11.38 -1.14 8.68
CA ASP A 20 -12.75 -0.69 8.96
C ASP A 20 -12.92 -0.20 10.41
N GLY A 21 -12.35 -0.92 11.38
CA GLY A 21 -12.36 -0.51 12.79
C GLY A 21 -11.56 0.76 13.09
N TRP A 22 -10.47 0.98 12.34
CA TRP A 22 -9.66 2.19 12.44
C TRP A 22 -10.42 3.43 11.94
N LEU A 23 -11.15 3.28 10.83
CA LEU A 23 -11.87 4.34 10.15
C LEU A 23 -13.23 4.67 10.81
N ALA A 24 -13.81 3.73 11.55
CA ALA A 24 -15.16 3.85 12.10
C ALA A 24 -15.31 4.88 13.23
N THR A 25 -14.24 5.26 13.94
CA THR A 25 -14.36 6.15 15.12
C THR A 25 -13.28 7.23 15.15
N PRO A 26 -13.36 8.23 14.25
CA PRO A 26 -12.42 9.35 14.25
C PRO A 26 -12.45 10.11 15.58
N GLY A 27 -11.29 10.40 16.16
CA GLY A 27 -11.16 11.22 17.37
C GLY A 27 -11.08 10.47 18.70
N ASP A 28 -11.32 9.15 18.74
CA ASP A 28 -11.02 8.32 19.92
C ASP A 28 -9.69 7.58 19.73
N PHE A 29 -8.67 7.96 20.49
CA PHE A 29 -7.35 7.34 20.46
C PHE A 29 -7.36 5.84 20.82
N ARG A 30 -8.23 5.43 21.75
CA ARG A 30 -8.31 4.02 22.16
C ARG A 30 -8.98 3.17 21.09
N ALA A 31 -10.01 3.69 20.43
CA ALA A 31 -10.63 3.04 19.28
C ALA A 31 -9.64 2.95 18.11
N TYR A 32 -8.94 4.05 17.81
CA TYR A 32 -7.85 4.09 16.83
C TYR A 32 -6.84 2.96 17.08
N ALA A 33 -6.26 2.90 18.29
CA ALA A 33 -5.17 1.98 18.58
C ALA A 33 -5.59 0.50 18.53
N ARG A 34 -6.86 0.19 18.83
CA ARG A 34 -7.39 -1.18 18.77
C ARG A 34 -7.86 -1.59 17.36
N GLY A 35 -8.33 -0.64 16.56
CA GLY A 35 -8.85 -0.89 15.22
C GLY A 35 -7.79 -0.78 14.12
N PHE A 36 -6.62 -0.23 14.43
CA PHE A 36 -5.52 -0.05 13.48
C PHE A 36 -4.93 -1.39 13.02
N PHE A 37 -4.99 -1.62 11.71
CA PHE A 37 -4.30 -2.73 11.05
C PHE A 37 -3.15 -2.20 10.21
N ARG A 38 -1.99 -2.85 10.33
CA ARG A 38 -0.86 -2.63 9.43
C ARG A 38 -0.15 -3.97 9.21
N PRO A 39 0.06 -4.41 7.96
CA PRO A 39 0.76 -5.65 7.70
C PRO A 39 2.25 -5.50 8.06
N ALA A 40 2.99 -6.62 8.10
CA ALA A 40 4.43 -6.57 8.27
C ALA A 40 5.08 -5.70 7.18
N PHE A 41 6.22 -5.10 7.47
CA PHE A 41 6.84 -4.12 6.55
C PHE A 41 7.09 -4.69 5.14
N ALA A 42 7.49 -5.95 5.05
CA ALA A 42 7.74 -6.63 3.77
C ALA A 42 6.46 -6.95 2.96
N ASP A 43 5.28 -6.76 3.56
CA ASP A 43 3.96 -7.01 2.97
C ASP A 43 3.20 -5.70 2.68
N GLN A 44 3.81 -4.53 2.93
CA GLN A 44 3.21 -3.23 2.63
C GLN A 44 3.42 -2.89 1.15
N ALA A 45 2.34 -2.63 0.43
CA ALA A 45 2.34 -2.42 -1.03
C ALA A 45 3.26 -1.26 -1.46
N GLU A 46 3.38 -0.22 -0.65
CA GLU A 46 4.23 0.94 -0.88
C GLU A 46 5.72 0.67 -0.63
N TYR A 47 6.06 -0.36 0.15
CA TYR A 47 7.44 -0.69 0.53
C TYR A 47 7.99 -1.94 -0.14
N SER A 48 7.18 -2.66 -0.93
CA SER A 48 7.59 -3.94 -1.52
C SER A 48 8.11 -3.84 -2.96
N PHE A 49 8.40 -2.63 -3.47
CA PHE A 49 9.07 -2.49 -4.77
C PHE A 49 10.46 -3.15 -4.74
N PRO A 50 10.92 -3.73 -5.87
CA PRO A 50 12.28 -4.20 -5.97
C PRO A 50 13.28 -3.09 -5.64
N LEU A 51 14.23 -3.38 -4.74
CA LEU A 51 15.28 -2.45 -4.35
C LEU A 51 16.64 -3.15 -4.39
N GLN A 52 17.57 -2.56 -5.13
CA GLN A 52 18.98 -2.94 -5.09
C GLN A 52 19.82 -1.74 -4.65
N ALA A 53 20.53 -1.88 -3.54
CA ALA A 53 21.38 -0.83 -2.98
C ALA A 53 22.71 -1.43 -2.48
N GLY A 54 23.77 -1.30 -3.28
CA GLY A 54 25.03 -1.99 -3.01
C GLY A 54 24.85 -3.51 -2.99
N ALA A 55 25.19 -4.15 -1.86
CA ALA A 55 24.98 -5.58 -1.66
C ALA A 55 23.54 -5.94 -1.21
N TYR A 56 22.72 -4.96 -0.84
CA TYR A 56 21.34 -5.17 -0.44
C TYR A 56 20.47 -5.48 -1.65
N ARG A 57 19.66 -6.55 -1.55
CA ARG A 57 18.64 -6.95 -2.54
C ARG A 57 17.33 -7.24 -1.83
N PHE A 58 16.26 -6.59 -2.27
CA PHE A 58 14.89 -6.90 -1.91
C PHE A 58 14.11 -7.26 -3.17
N GLU A 59 13.63 -8.50 -3.24
CA GLU A 59 12.93 -9.05 -4.41
C GLU A 59 11.56 -9.66 -4.05
N ARG A 60 11.18 -9.61 -2.77
CA ARG A 60 9.90 -10.14 -2.28
C ARG A 60 8.80 -9.11 -2.49
N VAL A 61 8.41 -8.95 -3.75
CA VAL A 61 7.33 -8.04 -4.17
C VAL A 61 5.96 -8.59 -3.75
N ALA A 62 5.10 -7.74 -3.18
CA ALA A 62 3.72 -8.07 -2.86
C ALA A 62 2.85 -8.17 -4.14
N PRO A 63 1.74 -8.93 -4.14
CA PRO A 63 0.82 -9.00 -5.29
C PRO A 63 0.33 -7.63 -5.77
N GLU A 64 -0.04 -6.75 -4.85
CA GLU A 64 -0.54 -5.40 -5.09
C GLU A 64 0.50 -4.54 -5.80
N THR A 65 1.75 -4.60 -5.33
CA THR A 65 2.87 -3.89 -5.93
C THR A 65 3.16 -4.38 -7.34
N ARG A 66 3.06 -5.70 -7.62
CA ARG A 66 3.18 -6.21 -8.99
C ARG A 66 2.08 -5.66 -9.90
N ALA A 67 0.85 -5.57 -9.41
CA ALA A 67 -0.25 -4.99 -10.17
C ALA A 67 -0.01 -3.50 -10.47
N TRP A 68 0.46 -2.74 -9.47
CA TRP A 68 0.81 -1.34 -9.62
C TRP A 68 1.96 -1.14 -10.64
N MET A 69 3.04 -1.92 -10.55
CA MET A 69 4.13 -1.91 -11.52
C MET A 69 3.62 -2.18 -12.95
N SER A 70 2.77 -3.18 -13.13
CA SER A 70 2.19 -3.48 -14.44
C SER A 70 1.32 -2.36 -15.01
N VAL A 71 0.69 -1.53 -14.17
CA VAL A 71 -0.06 -0.37 -14.65
C VAL A 71 0.90 0.72 -15.10
N ILE A 72 1.94 1.01 -14.31
CA ILE A 72 2.98 1.99 -14.67
C ILE A 72 3.61 1.64 -16.03
N ASP A 73 3.96 0.37 -16.25
CA ASP A 73 4.62 -0.08 -17.50
C ASP A 73 3.73 0.03 -18.75
N ARG A 74 2.41 0.15 -18.60
CA ARG A 74 1.43 0.19 -19.69
C ARG A 74 0.89 1.58 -20.01
N LEU A 75 1.15 2.56 -19.14
CA LEU A 75 0.72 3.95 -19.29
C LEU A 75 1.75 4.77 -20.05
#